data_AF-A0A7Y5UHW7-F1
#
_entry.id   AF-A0A7Y5UHW7-F1
#
_cell.length_a   1.000
_cell.length_b   1.000
_cell.length_c   1.000
_cell.angle_alpha   90.00
_cell.angle_beta   90.00
_cell.angle_gamma   90.00
#
_symmetry.space_group_name_H-M   'P 1'
#
loop_
_entity.id
_entity.type
_entity.pdbx_description
1 polymer ?
#
loop_
_entity_poly.entity_id
_entity_poly.type
_entity_poly.pdbx_seq_one_letter_code
_entity_poly.pdbx_strand_id
1 'polypeptide(L)' 'MADNGKIRLSFDITPELNEQIEDIASAVGGSKTEVFRKAIALLRVAVDAKQSGRKFGIAEKDQPLATEIVGL' A
#
# COMPACT_ATOMS: atom_id res chain seq x y z
N MET A 1 -7.11 -22.41 24.24
CA MET A 1 -6.79 -22.10 22.82
C MET A 1 -6.35 -20.66 22.78
N ALA A 2 -5.11 -20.37 22.38
CA ALA A 2 -4.59 -19.01 22.36
C ALA A 2 -5.27 -18.23 21.22
N ASP A 3 -6.01 -17.19 21.59
CA ASP A 3 -6.55 -16.22 20.63
C ASP A 3 -5.37 -15.54 19.95
N ASN A 4 -5.23 -15.75 18.64
CA ASN A 4 -4.04 -15.37 17.89
C ASN A 4 -4.11 -13.88 17.51
N GLY A 5 -4.33 -12.99 18.49
CA GLY A 5 -4.16 -11.53 18.45
C GLY A 5 -4.58 -10.80 17.17
N LYS A 6 -5.62 -11.26 16.45
CA LYS A 6 -6.03 -10.71 15.16
C LYS A 6 -7.20 -9.76 15.37
N ILE A 7 -7.03 -8.51 14.97
CA ILE A 7 -8.11 -7.52 14.91
C ILE A 7 -8.82 -7.69 13.57
N ARG A 8 -10.14 -7.91 13.59
CA ARG A 8 -10.98 -7.92 12.38
C ARG A 8 -11.34 -6.49 12.00
N LEU A 9 -11.02 -6.12 10.78
CA LEU A 9 -11.46 -4.87 10.16
C LEU A 9 -12.52 -5.18 9.11
N SER A 10 -13.58 -4.38 9.07
CA SER A 10 -14.64 -4.46 8.07
C SER A 10 -14.84 -3.05 7.50
N PHE A 11 -14.92 -2.95 6.18
CA PHE A 11 -15.09 -1.69 5.47
C PHE A 11 -16.13 -1.89 4.38
N ASP A 12 -16.99 -0.91 4.20
CA ASP A 12 -17.82 -0.79 3.00
C ASP A 12 -16.98 -0.07 1.94
N ILE A 13 -16.87 -0.67 0.77
CA ILE A 13 -16.11 -0.13 -0.37
C ILE A 13 -17.01 -0.11 -1.60
N THR A 14 -16.70 0.79 -2.52
CA THR A 14 -17.43 0.85 -3.79
C THR A 14 -17.05 -0.36 -4.67
N PRO A 15 -17.92 -0.75 -5.63
CA PRO A 15 -17.59 -1.82 -6.57
C PRO A 15 -16.29 -1.56 -7.34
N GLU A 16 -16.05 -0.31 -7.74
CA GLU A 16 -14.87 0.09 -8.51
C GLU A 16 -13.59 -0.10 -7.69
N LEU A 17 -13.62 0.28 -6.40
CA LEU A 17 -12.47 0.05 -5.51
C LEU A 17 -12.24 -1.45 -5.27
N ASN A 18 -13.32 -2.24 -5.17
CA ASN A 18 -13.20 -3.69 -5.04
C ASN A 18 -12.52 -4.31 -6.27
N GLU A 19 -12.90 -3.90 -7.47
CA GLU A 19 -12.26 -4.35 -8.72
C GLU A 19 -10.79 -3.97 -8.78
N GLN A 20 -10.43 -2.74 -8.42
CA GLN A 20 -9.04 -2.31 -8.33
C GLN A 20 -8.21 -3.17 -7.37
N ILE A 21 -8.77 -3.54 -6.21
CA ILE A 21 -8.10 -4.41 -5.25
C ILE A 21 -7.91 -5.83 -5.83
N GLU A 22 -8.89 -6.37 -6.57
CA GLU A 22 -8.78 -7.67 -7.24
C GLU A 22 -7.70 -7.67 -8.33
N ASP A 23 -7.63 -6.61 -9.13
CA ASP A 23 -6.62 -6.47 -10.17
C ASP A 23 -5.21 -6.43 -9.58
N ILE A 24 -5.02 -5.66 -8.50
CA ILE A 24 -3.73 -5.62 -7.78
C ILE A 24 -3.41 -6.98 -7.18
N ALA A 25 -4.39 -7.64 -6.55
CA ALA A 25 -4.21 -8.97 -5.95
C ALA A 25 -3.74 -9.99 -7.01
N SER A 26 -4.37 -9.97 -8.18
CA SER A 26 -4.03 -10.81 -9.33
C SER A 26 -2.61 -10.52 -9.84
N ALA A 27 -2.25 -9.25 -9.99
CA ALA A 27 -0.93 -8.83 -10.47
C ALA A 27 0.22 -9.24 -9.52
N VAL A 28 -0.03 -9.21 -8.20
CA VAL A 28 0.99 -9.58 -7.20
C VAL A 28 0.94 -11.06 -6.79
N GLY A 29 0.03 -11.85 -7.37
CA GLY A 29 -0.16 -13.27 -7.06
C GLY A 29 -0.60 -13.53 -5.61
N GLY A 30 -1.52 -12.73 -5.08
CA GLY A 30 -1.94 -12.79 -3.68
C GLY A 30 -3.43 -12.55 -3.45
N SER A 31 -3.79 -12.39 -2.19
CA SER A 31 -5.16 -12.12 -1.73
C SER A 31 -5.42 -10.63 -1.46
N LYS A 32 -6.70 -10.22 -1.42
CA LYS A 32 -7.09 -8.86 -1.00
C LYS A 32 -6.47 -8.45 0.34
N THR A 33 -6.42 -9.38 1.30
CA THR A 33 -5.80 -9.13 2.61
C THR A 33 -4.32 -8.81 2.48
N GLU A 34 -3.60 -9.46 1.57
CA GLU A 34 -2.19 -9.15 1.31
C GLU A 34 -2.01 -7.81 0.61
N VAL A 35 -2.92 -7.45 -0.31
CA VAL A 35 -2.95 -6.11 -0.91
C VAL A 35 -3.07 -5.04 0.18
N PHE A 36 -4.03 -5.17 1.09
CA PHE A 36 -4.18 -4.24 2.21
C PHE A 36 -2.93 -4.16 3.10
N ARG A 37 -2.32 -5.30 3.44
CA ARG A 37 -1.09 -5.31 4.25
C ARG A 37 0.06 -4.58 3.54
N LYS A 38 0.25 -4.83 2.25
CA LYS A 38 1.27 -4.17 1.43
C LYS A 38 1.00 -2.66 1.31
N ALA A 39 -0.27 -2.26 1.14
CA ALA A 39 -0.66 -0.86 1.05
C ALA A 39 -0.33 -0.09 2.34
N ILE A 40 -0.64 -0.66 3.51
CA ILE A 40 -0.29 -0.04 4.81
C ILE A 40 1.22 0.05 5.00
N ALA A 41 1.98 -0.99 4.62
CA ALA A 41 3.44 -0.96 4.67
C ALA A 41 4.03 0.15 3.78
N LEU A 42 3.51 0.29 2.56
CA LEU A 42 3.91 1.34 1.63
C LEU A 42 3.61 2.74 2.19
N LEU A 43 2.41 2.94 2.72
CA LEU A 43 2.03 4.21 3.34
C LEU A 43 2.94 4.56 4.53
N ARG A 44 3.33 3.56 5.33
CA ARG A 44 4.27 3.77 6.43
C ARG A 44 5.62 4.30 5.93
N VAL A 45 6.18 3.71 4.87
CA VAL A 45 7.44 4.19 4.27
C VAL A 45 7.32 5.63 3.78
N ALA A 46 6.21 5.97 3.12
CA ALA A 46 5.97 7.33 2.65
C ALA A 46 5.86 8.34 3.80
N VAL A 47 5.14 8.00 4.88
CA VAL A 47 5.02 8.82 6.08
C VAL A 47 6.38 9.02 6.75
N ASP A 48 7.15 7.96 6.94
CA ASP A 48 8.47 8.03 7.58
C ASP A 48 9.46 8.86 6.73
N ALA A 49 9.40 8.75 5.40
CA ALA A 49 10.19 9.58 4.49
C ALA A 49 9.85 11.07 4.67
N LYS A 50 8.56 11.43 4.64
CA LYS A 50 8.07 12.79 4.84
C LYS A 50 8.49 13.37 6.19
N GLN A 51 8.33 12.60 7.27
CA GLN A 51 8.73 13.01 8.63
C GLN A 51 10.24 13.22 8.77
N SER A 52 11.04 12.49 7.98
CA SER A 52 12.50 12.61 7.95
C SER A 52 13.00 13.71 7.00
N GLY A 53 12.10 14.52 6.41
CA GLY A 53 12.46 15.55 5.41
C GLY A 53 12.94 14.98 4.07
N ARG A 54 12.67 13.69 3.79
CA ARG A 54 13.03 13.01 2.54
C ARG A 54 11.83 12.99 1.58
N LYS A 55 12.15 12.96 0.28
CA LYS A 55 11.13 12.79 -0.78
C LYS A 55 10.81 11.32 -0.97
N PHE A 56 9.55 11.03 -1.29
CA PHE A 56 9.07 9.71 -1.70
C PHE A 56 8.60 9.79 -3.16
N GLY A 57 8.88 8.77 -3.95
CA GLY A 57 8.55 8.80 -5.38
C GLY A 57 9.04 7.59 -6.16
N ILE A 58 8.85 7.65 -7.48
CA ILE A 58 9.25 6.60 -8.42
C ILE A 58 10.53 7.05 -9.14
N ALA A 59 11.46 6.13 -9.31
CA ALA A 59 12.70 6.33 -10.05
C ALA A 59 12.74 5.38 -11.24
N GLU A 60 13.26 5.86 -12.37
CA GLU A 60 13.65 4.97 -13.47
C GLU A 60 14.84 4.12 -13.02
N LYS A 61 15.00 2.93 -13.62
CA LYS A 61 15.99 1.92 -13.21
C LYS A 61 17.40 2.49 -13.02
N ASP A 62 17.78 3.46 -13.85
CA ASP A 62 19.13 4.02 -13.93
C ASP A 62 19.17 5.54 -13.67
N GLN A 63 18.13 6.15 -13.07
CA GLN A 63 18.11 7.60 -12.78
C GLN A 63 17.70 7.93 -11.33
N PRO A 64 18.12 9.08 -10.79
CA PRO A 64 17.56 9.63 -9.55
C PRO A 64 16.05 9.89 -9.73
N LEU A 65 15.30 9.75 -8.62
CA LEU A 65 13.86 10.00 -8.48
C LEU A 65 13.28 10.94 -9.54
N ALA A 66 12.56 10.37 -10.51
CA ALA A 66 12.03 11.09 -11.66
C ALA A 66 10.69 11.79 -11.33
N THR A 67 9.96 11.28 -10.33
CA THR A 67 8.64 11.79 -9.96
C THR A 67 8.43 11.74 -8.45
N GLU A 68 8.10 12.88 -7.85
CA GLU A 68 7.68 12.98 -6.44
C GLU A 68 6.20 12.65 -6.31
N ILE A 69 5.86 11.77 -5.37
CA ILE A 69 4.46 11.51 -5.02
C ILE A 69 4.08 12.45 -3.89
N VAL A 70 3.19 13.39 -4.18
CA VAL A 70 2.62 14.34 -3.21
C VAL A 70 1.19 13.96 -2.84
N GLY A 71 0.78 14.20 -1.60
CA GLY A 71 -0.61 14.05 -1.16
C GLY A 71 -1.06 12.63 -0.76
N LEU A 72 -0.12 11.74 -0.40
CA LEU A 72 -0.45 10.48 0.30
C LEU A 72 -1.04 10.72 1.70
#